data_AF-A0A662GQ00-F1
#
_entry.id   AF-A0A662GQ00-F1
#
_cell.length_a   1.000
_cell.length_b   1.000
_cell.length_c   1.000
_cell.angle_alpha   90.00
_cell.angle_beta   90.00
_cell.angle_gamma   90.00
#
_symmetry.space_group_name_H-M   'P 1'
#
loop_
_entity.id
_entity.type
_entity.pdbx_description
1 polymer ?
#
loop_
_entity_poly.entity_id
_entity_poly.type
_entity_poly.pdbx_seq_one_letter_code
_entity_poly.pdbx_strand_id
1 'polypeptide(L)'
;RTVGYATLADMLVKLRRELSQGGPKLVVAYWWGLDAVQHSCGTRSEEALAELRLVARGLREFALERLDRGKCRLVVASDHGQVDVGMIVRLDAMEEVVERLILPPTGEPRLFSMFSWDAEGLSRTLEEALGDEVLVMSRGEALSMGLFGRGGRFSRRLGDIVVACKRDAAFVYRLRPEGEDKVERLRAMHGGLTDREMLVPMVVL
;
A
#
# COMPACT_ATOMS: atom_id res chain seq x y z
N ARG A 1 10.11 6.97 22.28
CA ARG A 1 9.92 5.62 22.88
C ARG A 1 8.95 4.85 22.00
N THR A 2 9.24 3.60 21.66
CA THR A 2 8.32 2.72 20.93
C THR A 2 7.63 1.79 21.93
N VAL A 3 6.32 1.61 21.78
CA VAL A 3 5.51 0.74 22.66
C VAL A 3 4.67 -0.18 21.77
N GLY A 4 4.94 -1.48 21.82
CA GLY A 4 4.13 -2.47 21.11
C GLY A 4 2.75 -2.66 21.76
N TYR A 5 1.80 -3.16 20.99
CA TYR A 5 0.45 -3.51 21.44
C TYR A 5 0.01 -4.85 20.82
N ALA A 6 -0.92 -5.54 21.46
CA ALA A 6 -1.44 -6.82 20.98
C ALA A 6 -2.71 -6.65 20.11
N THR A 7 -3.58 -5.70 20.47
CA THR A 7 -4.88 -5.48 19.81
C THR A 7 -5.23 -3.99 19.80
N LEU A 8 -6.31 -3.63 19.09
CA LEU A 8 -6.84 -2.27 19.07
C LEU A 8 -7.15 -1.78 20.49
N ALA A 9 -7.77 -2.62 21.32
CA ALA A 9 -8.09 -2.28 22.70
C ALA A 9 -6.83 -1.99 23.54
N ASP A 10 -5.80 -2.82 23.43
CA ASP A 10 -4.52 -2.62 24.11
C ASP A 10 -3.83 -1.32 23.64
N MET A 11 -3.84 -1.06 22.33
CA MET A 11 -3.32 0.19 21.76
C MET A 11 -4.03 1.41 22.34
N LEU A 12 -5.36 1.43 22.37
CA LEU A 12 -6.15 2.57 22.89
C LEU A 12 -5.91 2.79 24.40
N VAL A 13 -5.78 1.72 25.18
CA VAL A 13 -5.46 1.82 26.62
C VAL A 13 -4.06 2.40 26.83
N LYS A 14 -3.07 1.94 26.07
CA LYS A 14 -1.69 2.45 26.13
C LYS A 14 -1.60 3.91 25.69
N LEU A 15 -2.27 4.26 24.59
CA LEU A 15 -2.37 5.63 24.11
C LEU A 15 -2.94 6.56 25.18
N ARG A 16 -4.03 6.17 25.84
CA ARG A 16 -4.60 6.93 26.97
C ARG A 16 -3.60 7.13 28.11
N ARG A 17 -2.86 6.08 28.49
CA ARG A 17 -1.85 6.15 29.56
C ARG A 17 -0.73 7.13 29.19
N GLU A 18 -0.23 7.10 27.95
CA GLU A 18 0.80 8.03 27.48
C GLU A 18 0.32 9.48 27.48
N LEU A 19 -0.93 9.74 27.07
CA LEU A 19 -1.52 11.08 27.12
C LEU A 19 -1.70 11.60 28.55
N SER A 20 -1.94 10.71 29.53
CA SER A 20 -2.14 11.10 30.93
C SER A 20 -0.87 11.54 31.67
N GLN A 21 0.32 11.25 31.14
CA GLN A 21 1.61 11.60 31.79
C GLN A 21 1.96 13.10 31.73
N GLY A 22 1.08 13.95 31.19
CA GLY A 22 1.28 15.40 31.12
C GLY A 22 2.36 15.84 30.12
N GLY A 23 2.46 17.15 29.90
CA GLY A 23 3.45 17.79 29.03
C GLY A 23 3.10 17.78 27.53
N PRO A 24 3.60 18.75 26.74
CA PRO A 24 3.46 18.73 25.28
C PRO A 24 4.16 17.52 24.67
N LYS A 25 3.44 16.77 23.84
CA LYS A 25 3.99 15.60 23.15
C LYS A 25 3.23 15.32 21.86
N LEU A 26 3.92 14.72 20.89
CA LEU A 26 3.31 14.07 19.73
C LEU A 26 3.30 12.56 20.00
N VAL A 27 2.12 11.95 19.97
CA VAL A 27 1.97 10.49 20.06
C VAL A 27 1.41 9.99 18.74
N VAL A 28 2.13 9.06 18.11
CA VAL A 28 1.71 8.41 16.86
C VAL A 28 1.29 6.99 17.19
N ALA A 29 0.06 6.63 16.80
CA ALA A 29 -0.47 5.28 16.91
C ALA A 29 -0.81 4.78 15.50
N TYR A 30 -0.45 3.54 15.20
CA TYR A 30 -0.66 2.89 13.92
C TYR A 30 -1.51 1.65 14.15
N TRP A 31 -2.53 1.39 13.33
CA TRP A 31 -3.37 0.19 13.41
C TRP A 31 -3.38 -0.54 12.06
N TRP A 32 -2.90 -1.78 12.06
CA TRP A 32 -2.74 -2.60 10.84
C TRP A 32 -3.95 -3.49 10.52
N GLY A 33 -4.91 -3.63 11.45
CA GLY A 33 -5.93 -4.68 11.37
C GLY A 33 -6.85 -4.57 10.15
N LEU A 34 -7.26 -3.35 9.78
CA LEU A 34 -8.15 -3.14 8.64
C LEU A 34 -7.49 -3.56 7.32
N ASP A 35 -6.22 -3.18 7.12
CA ASP A 35 -5.42 -3.57 5.96
C ASP A 35 -5.31 -5.09 5.83
N ALA A 36 -4.94 -5.78 6.92
CA ALA A 36 -4.81 -7.24 6.92
C ALA A 36 -6.14 -7.96 6.61
N VAL A 37 -7.26 -7.46 7.14
CA VAL A 37 -8.59 -8.01 6.85
C VAL A 37 -8.98 -7.76 5.41
N GLN A 38 -8.75 -6.56 4.87
CA GLN A 38 -9.04 -6.24 3.47
C GLN A 38 -8.21 -7.10 2.52
N HIS A 39 -6.92 -7.28 2.79
CA HIS A 39 -6.07 -8.20 2.03
C HIS A 39 -6.63 -9.63 1.98
N SER A 40 -7.15 -10.13 3.11
CA SER A 40 -7.62 -11.51 3.23
C SER A 40 -9.02 -11.73 2.66
N CYS A 41 -9.93 -10.79 2.89
CA CYS A 41 -11.37 -10.96 2.66
C CYS A 41 -11.91 -10.09 1.51
N GLY A 42 -11.18 -9.06 1.09
CA GLY A 42 -11.63 -8.06 0.12
C GLY A 42 -12.14 -6.79 0.79
N THR A 43 -12.05 -5.67 0.08
CA THR A 43 -12.31 -4.31 0.58
C THR A 43 -13.77 -4.07 0.99
N ARG A 44 -14.71 -4.81 0.41
CA ARG A 44 -16.16 -4.69 0.64
C ARG A 44 -16.77 -5.89 1.39
N SER A 45 -15.94 -6.78 1.90
CA SER A 45 -16.37 -7.95 2.65
C SER A 45 -17.08 -7.56 3.96
N GLU A 46 -17.88 -8.47 4.51
CA GLU A 46 -18.54 -8.24 5.80
C GLU A 46 -17.49 -8.06 6.92
N GLU A 47 -16.41 -8.82 6.85
CA GLU A 47 -15.26 -8.77 7.75
C GLU A 47 -14.57 -7.41 7.71
N ALA A 48 -14.27 -6.88 6.52
CA ALA A 48 -13.67 -5.55 6.37
C ALA A 48 -14.58 -4.44 6.91
N LEU A 49 -15.88 -4.52 6.63
CA LEU A 49 -16.86 -3.57 7.16
C LEU A 49 -17.01 -3.68 8.67
N ALA A 50 -16.94 -4.88 9.24
CA ALA A 50 -16.98 -5.10 10.68
C ALA A 50 -15.73 -4.52 11.38
N GLU A 51 -14.54 -4.76 10.83
CA GLU A 51 -13.26 -4.20 11.33
C GLU A 51 -13.26 -2.68 11.26
N LEU A 52 -13.69 -2.09 10.13
CA LEU A 52 -13.83 -0.64 10.01
C LEU A 52 -14.76 -0.05 11.07
N ARG A 53 -15.92 -0.69 11.31
CA ARG A 53 -16.86 -0.26 12.36
C ARG A 53 -16.27 -0.37 13.75
N LEU A 54 -15.50 -1.42 14.03
CA LEU A 54 -14.81 -1.63 15.30
C LEU A 54 -13.79 -0.51 15.55
N VAL A 55 -12.94 -0.22 14.56
CA VAL A 55 -11.95 0.87 14.60
C VAL A 55 -12.63 2.21 14.80
N ALA A 56 -13.63 2.54 13.97
CA ALA A 56 -14.36 3.80 14.05
C ALA A 56 -15.04 4.00 15.41
N ARG A 57 -15.64 2.94 15.97
CA ARG A 57 -16.24 2.98 17.31
C ARG A 57 -15.20 3.22 18.39
N GLY A 58 -14.11 2.47 18.39
CA GLY A 58 -13.03 2.61 19.37
C GLY A 58 -12.40 4.01 19.34
N LEU A 59 -12.16 4.56 18.14
CA LEU A 59 -11.66 5.92 17.97
C LEU A 59 -12.66 6.97 18.46
N ARG A 60 -13.95 6.79 18.18
CA ARG A 60 -15.01 7.70 18.66
C ARG A 60 -15.09 7.71 20.18
N GLU A 61 -15.13 6.55 20.81
CA GLU A 61 -15.15 6.42 22.28
C GLU A 61 -13.89 7.01 22.90
N PHE A 62 -12.72 6.74 22.32
CA PHE A 62 -11.46 7.34 22.73
C PHE A 62 -11.50 8.88 22.64
N ALA A 63 -12.00 9.42 21.52
CA ALA A 63 -12.06 10.86 21.30
C ALA A 63 -13.07 11.57 22.21
N LEU A 64 -14.25 10.99 22.43
CA LEU A 64 -15.32 11.61 23.23
C LEU A 64 -15.08 11.50 24.73
N GLU A 65 -14.61 10.34 25.20
CA GLU A 65 -14.58 10.06 26.63
C GLU A 65 -13.20 10.32 27.26
N ARG A 66 -12.13 10.26 26.46
CA ARG A 66 -10.76 10.16 26.99
C ARG A 66 -9.84 11.31 26.58
N LEU A 67 -10.26 12.18 25.67
CA LEU A 67 -9.49 13.35 25.25
C LEU A 67 -10.05 14.65 25.83
N ASP A 68 -9.19 15.39 26.52
CA ASP A 68 -9.44 16.82 26.79
C ASP A 68 -9.22 17.60 25.48
N ARG A 69 -10.30 17.86 24.74
CA ARG A 69 -10.26 18.59 23.45
C ARG A 69 -9.78 20.04 23.59
N GLY A 70 -9.66 20.58 24.80
CA GLY A 70 -9.00 21.86 25.04
C GLY A 70 -7.47 21.78 24.95
N LYS A 71 -6.89 20.59 25.17
CA LYS A 71 -5.44 20.37 25.27
C LYS A 71 -4.86 19.41 24.25
N CYS A 72 -5.70 18.57 23.65
CA CYS A 72 -5.30 17.55 22.69
C CYS A 72 -6.05 17.73 21.36
N ARG A 73 -5.37 17.44 20.25
CA ARG A 73 -5.95 17.30 18.92
C ARG A 73 -5.69 15.87 18.46
N LEU A 74 -6.72 15.22 17.93
CA LEU A 74 -6.59 13.90 17.34
C LEU A 74 -6.63 14.05 15.81
N VAL A 75 -5.59 13.57 15.15
CA VAL A 75 -5.55 13.47 13.69
C VAL A 75 -5.60 11.99 13.33
N VAL A 76 -6.58 11.61 12.51
CA VAL A 76 -6.73 10.26 11.98
C VAL A 76 -6.50 10.33 10.48
N ALA A 77 -5.59 9.51 9.98
CA ALA A 77 -5.28 9.39 8.56
C ALA A 77 -4.95 7.95 8.18
N SER A 78 -4.94 7.68 6.88
CA SER A 78 -4.39 6.44 6.30
C SER A 78 -3.18 6.81 5.44
N ASP A 79 -2.27 5.86 5.24
CA ASP A 79 -1.16 5.94 4.30
C ASP A 79 -1.58 5.54 2.88
N HIS A 80 -2.52 4.60 2.75
CA HIS A 80 -3.13 4.23 1.49
C HIS A 80 -4.60 3.77 1.66
N GLY A 81 -5.30 3.67 0.55
CA GLY A 81 -6.49 2.83 0.39
C GLY A 81 -6.13 1.49 -0.24
N GLN A 82 -7.11 0.76 -0.76
CA GLN A 82 -6.94 -0.58 -1.29
C GLN A 82 -8.00 -0.87 -2.34
N VAL A 83 -7.72 -1.80 -3.26
CA VAL A 83 -8.68 -2.26 -4.27
C VAL A 83 -8.77 -3.77 -4.28
N ASP A 84 -9.96 -4.30 -4.58
CA ASP A 84 -10.13 -5.72 -4.85
C ASP A 84 -9.36 -6.10 -6.12
N VAL A 85 -8.71 -7.27 -6.09
CA VAL A 85 -7.95 -7.80 -7.21
C VAL A 85 -8.82 -8.77 -7.98
N GLY A 86 -9.07 -8.45 -9.25
CA GLY A 86 -9.85 -9.27 -10.19
C GLY A 86 -8.99 -10.13 -11.09
N MET A 87 -7.71 -9.78 -11.26
CA MET A 87 -6.79 -10.49 -12.14
C MET A 87 -5.38 -10.47 -11.55
N ILE A 88 -4.74 -11.66 -11.53
CA ILE A 88 -3.33 -11.81 -11.22
C ILE A 88 -2.56 -12.12 -12.49
N VAL A 89 -1.52 -11.34 -12.78
CA VAL A 89 -0.61 -11.58 -13.89
C VAL A 89 0.75 -12.03 -13.36
N ARG A 90 1.21 -13.20 -13.82
CA ARG A 90 2.52 -13.76 -13.43
C ARG A 90 3.59 -13.32 -14.41
N LEU A 91 4.37 -12.33 -14.02
CA LEU A 91 5.47 -11.80 -14.85
C LEU A 91 6.57 -12.85 -15.07
N ASP A 92 6.79 -13.75 -14.10
CA ASP A 92 7.74 -14.87 -14.24
C ASP A 92 7.30 -15.92 -15.27
N ALA A 93 6.04 -15.91 -15.70
CA ALA A 93 5.53 -16.80 -16.74
C ALA A 93 5.60 -16.19 -18.16
N MET A 94 6.04 -14.93 -18.28
CA MET A 94 6.19 -14.23 -19.56
C MET A 94 7.66 -14.29 -19.98
N GLU A 95 8.03 -15.28 -20.81
CA GLU A 95 9.43 -15.52 -21.22
C GLU A 95 10.08 -14.26 -21.79
N GLU A 96 9.38 -13.55 -22.68
CA GLU A 96 9.84 -12.28 -23.26
C GLU A 96 10.10 -11.17 -22.23
N VAL A 97 9.39 -11.16 -21.10
CA VAL A 97 9.64 -10.23 -20.00
C VAL A 97 10.88 -10.68 -19.24
N VAL A 98 10.94 -11.95 -18.84
CA VAL A 98 12.04 -12.52 -18.05
C VAL A 98 13.38 -12.39 -18.75
N GLU A 99 13.44 -12.69 -20.05
CA GLU A 99 14.67 -12.59 -20.86
C GLU A 99 15.24 -11.17 -20.90
N ARG A 100 14.40 -10.15 -20.75
CA ARG A 100 14.78 -8.74 -20.79
C ARG A 100 15.15 -8.16 -19.42
N LEU A 101 14.97 -8.90 -18.33
CA LEU A 101 15.27 -8.42 -16.97
C LEU A 101 16.74 -8.66 -16.60
N ILE A 102 17.36 -7.65 -15.97
CA ILE A 102 18.69 -7.76 -15.35
C ILE A 102 18.58 -8.41 -13.96
N LEU A 103 17.50 -8.09 -13.25
CA LEU A 103 17.16 -8.66 -11.96
C LEU A 103 15.63 -8.69 -11.77
N PRO A 104 15.11 -9.47 -10.82
CA PRO A 104 13.68 -9.53 -10.54
C PRO A 104 13.06 -8.14 -10.30
N PRO A 105 11.79 -7.91 -10.69
CA PRO A 105 11.11 -6.66 -10.39
C PRO A 105 11.09 -6.37 -8.89
N THR A 106 11.13 -5.08 -8.55
CA THR A 106 11.03 -4.59 -7.17
C THR A 106 9.79 -3.71 -7.02
N GLY A 107 9.34 -3.46 -5.80
CA GLY A 107 8.16 -2.63 -5.54
C GLY A 107 6.99 -3.45 -5.00
N GLU A 108 5.78 -2.93 -5.19
CA GLU A 108 4.54 -3.52 -4.72
C GLU A 108 3.82 -4.27 -5.85
N PRO A 109 2.92 -5.22 -5.54
CA PRO A 109 2.11 -5.95 -6.52
C PRO A 109 1.33 -5.10 -7.52
N ARG A 110 1.16 -3.81 -7.23
CA ARG A 110 0.44 -2.86 -8.07
C ARG A 110 1.28 -1.69 -8.59
N LEU A 111 2.57 -1.63 -8.24
CA LEU A 111 3.53 -0.68 -8.79
C LEU A 111 4.95 -1.24 -8.69
N PHE A 112 5.52 -1.59 -9.84
CA PHE A 112 6.83 -2.19 -9.93
C PHE A 112 7.85 -1.26 -10.55
N SER A 113 9.09 -1.44 -10.12
CA SER A 113 10.29 -0.91 -10.71
C SER A 113 11.10 -2.07 -11.29
N MET A 114 11.30 -2.05 -12.61
CA MET A 114 11.98 -3.10 -13.38
C MET A 114 13.33 -2.62 -13.90
N PHE A 115 14.31 -3.53 -13.91
CA PHE A 115 15.67 -3.27 -14.38
C PHE A 115 15.91 -4.11 -15.62
N SER A 116 16.24 -3.49 -16.74
CA SER A 116 16.27 -4.15 -18.03
C SER A 116 17.48 -3.75 -18.86
N TRP A 117 18.03 -4.70 -19.61
CA TRP A 117 19.09 -4.42 -20.57
C TRP A 117 18.52 -3.84 -21.89
N ASP A 118 17.21 -3.94 -22.11
CA ASP A 118 16.46 -3.35 -23.23
C ASP A 118 15.12 -2.77 -22.72
N ALA A 119 15.20 -1.59 -22.11
CA ALA A 119 14.05 -0.96 -21.48
C ALA A 119 12.93 -0.59 -22.48
N GLU A 120 13.29 -0.20 -23.70
CA GLU A 120 12.29 0.12 -24.74
C GLU A 120 11.59 -1.14 -25.23
N GLY A 121 12.32 -2.23 -25.46
CA GLY A 121 11.74 -3.52 -25.84
C GLY A 121 10.84 -4.08 -24.75
N LEU A 122 11.28 -4.06 -23.48
CA LEU A 122 10.46 -4.51 -22.36
C LEU A 122 9.19 -3.66 -22.20
N SER A 123 9.28 -2.34 -22.40
CA SER A 123 8.10 -1.47 -22.36
C SER A 123 7.07 -1.86 -23.42
N ARG A 124 7.52 -2.06 -24.68
CA ARG A 124 6.63 -2.52 -25.76
C ARG A 124 6.02 -3.89 -25.48
N THR A 125 6.82 -4.86 -25.02
CA THR A 125 6.31 -6.20 -24.65
C THR A 125 5.21 -6.12 -23.59
N LEU A 126 5.40 -5.28 -22.56
CA LEU A 126 4.40 -5.10 -21.51
C LEU A 126 3.13 -4.40 -22.04
N GLU A 127 3.28 -3.37 -22.85
CA GLU A 127 2.15 -2.64 -23.46
C GLU A 127 1.35 -3.54 -24.41
N GLU A 128 2.02 -4.34 -25.24
CA GLU A 128 1.36 -5.28 -26.17
C GLU A 128 0.64 -6.40 -25.43
N ALA A 129 1.23 -6.95 -24.37
CA ALA A 129 0.67 -8.07 -23.63
C ALA A 129 -0.44 -7.67 -22.65
N LEU A 130 -0.36 -6.47 -22.06
CA LEU A 130 -1.20 -6.05 -20.93
C LEU A 130 -2.08 -4.84 -21.24
N GLY A 131 -1.75 -4.08 -22.29
CA GLY A 131 -2.58 -2.98 -22.81
C GLY A 131 -3.10 -2.03 -21.74
N ASP A 132 -4.43 -1.92 -21.67
CA ASP A 132 -5.14 -1.01 -20.80
C ASP A 132 -5.08 -1.36 -19.30
N GLU A 133 -4.50 -2.50 -18.93
CA GLU A 133 -4.35 -2.93 -17.54
C GLU A 133 -3.10 -2.36 -16.86
N VAL A 134 -2.21 -1.71 -17.62
CA VAL A 134 -0.99 -1.09 -17.10
C VAL A 134 -0.77 0.33 -17.58
N LEU A 135 -0.08 1.10 -16.75
CA LEU A 135 0.63 2.31 -17.14
C LEU A 135 2.13 1.99 -17.08
N VAL A 136 2.75 1.83 -18.25
CA VAL A 136 4.20 1.67 -18.38
C VAL A 136 4.81 3.07 -18.50
N MET A 137 5.84 3.34 -17.71
CA MET A 137 6.55 4.61 -17.67
C MET A 137 8.05 4.35 -17.69
N SER A 138 8.78 5.13 -18.45
CA SER A 138 10.22 5.24 -18.23
C SER A 138 10.51 5.81 -16.84
N ARG A 139 11.71 5.56 -16.33
CA ARG A 139 12.21 6.20 -15.10
C ARG A 139 12.09 7.72 -15.14
N GLY A 140 12.35 8.33 -16.30
CA GLY A 140 12.29 9.78 -16.50
C GLY A 140 10.87 10.33 -16.34
N GLU A 141 9.89 9.65 -16.94
CA GLU A 141 8.46 10.02 -16.84
C GLU A 141 7.94 9.85 -15.41
N ALA A 142 8.23 8.72 -14.77
CA ALA A 142 7.80 8.50 -13.38
C ALA A 142 8.36 9.56 -12.41
N LEU A 143 9.59 10.01 -12.66
CA LEU A 143 10.21 11.10 -11.89
C LEU A 143 9.61 12.47 -12.22
N SER A 144 9.33 12.76 -13.50
CA SER A 144 8.75 14.05 -13.92
C SER A 144 7.32 14.23 -13.41
N MET A 145 6.56 13.13 -13.28
CA MET A 145 5.24 13.08 -12.64
C MET A 145 5.30 13.29 -11.11
N GLY A 146 6.49 13.23 -10.50
CA GLY A 146 6.66 13.43 -9.07
C GLY A 146 6.19 12.26 -8.19
N LEU A 147 6.05 11.05 -8.76
CA LEU A 147 5.50 9.88 -8.06
C LEU A 147 6.29 9.50 -6.79
N PHE A 148 7.59 9.81 -6.75
CA PHE A 148 8.49 9.47 -5.64
C PHE A 148 8.87 10.68 -4.77
N GLY A 149 8.09 11.75 -4.85
CA GLY A 149 8.30 12.97 -4.09
C GLY A 149 9.53 13.78 -4.52
N ARG A 150 9.80 14.84 -3.76
CA ARG A 150 10.87 15.82 -4.09
C ARG A 150 12.21 15.37 -3.50
N GLY A 151 13.30 15.72 -4.18
CA GLY A 151 14.66 15.60 -3.61
C GLY A 151 15.47 14.36 -4.02
N GLY A 152 15.01 13.59 -5.01
CA GLY A 152 15.84 12.64 -5.78
C GLY A 152 16.47 11.48 -5.00
N ARG A 153 16.30 11.38 -3.68
CA ARG A 153 16.90 10.31 -2.87
C ARG A 153 16.46 8.92 -3.31
N PHE A 154 15.23 8.80 -3.79
CA PHE A 154 14.66 7.54 -4.27
C PHE A 154 14.99 7.25 -5.73
N SER A 155 15.39 8.27 -6.52
CA SER A 155 15.62 8.08 -7.95
C SER A 155 16.68 7.02 -8.21
N ARG A 156 17.73 6.95 -7.38
CA ARG A 156 18.81 5.96 -7.49
C ARG A 156 18.38 4.51 -7.29
N ARG A 157 17.20 4.27 -6.71
CA ARG A 157 16.64 2.92 -6.47
C ARG A 157 15.61 2.52 -7.52
N LEU A 158 15.22 3.44 -8.40
CA LEU A 158 14.34 3.15 -9.52
C LEU A 158 15.15 2.49 -10.63
N GLY A 159 14.57 1.42 -11.16
CA GLY A 159 15.00 0.79 -12.38
C GLY A 159 14.66 1.63 -13.60
N ASP A 160 14.81 1.03 -14.77
CA ASP A 160 14.69 1.69 -16.06
C ASP A 160 13.23 1.97 -16.43
N ILE A 161 12.32 1.12 -15.94
CA ILE A 161 10.88 1.18 -16.18
C ILE A 161 10.14 1.11 -14.84
N VAL A 162 9.10 1.92 -14.71
CA VAL A 162 8.10 1.84 -13.64
C VAL A 162 6.77 1.46 -14.25
N VAL A 163 6.12 0.43 -13.71
CA VAL A 163 4.85 -0.09 -14.21
C VAL A 163 3.82 0.01 -13.08
N ALA A 164 2.75 0.77 -13.29
CA ALA A 164 1.63 0.83 -12.35
C ALA A 164 0.44 0.05 -12.90
N CYS A 165 -0.21 -0.76 -12.06
CA CYS A 165 -1.48 -1.38 -12.41
C CYS A 165 -2.55 -0.31 -12.61
N LYS A 166 -3.35 -0.50 -13.64
CA LYS A 166 -4.67 0.10 -13.76
C LYS A 166 -5.71 -0.88 -13.21
N ARG A 167 -6.90 -0.36 -12.89
CA ARG A 167 -8.08 -1.16 -12.50
C ARG A 167 -7.78 -2.16 -11.36
N ASP A 168 -8.22 -3.41 -11.48
CA ASP A 168 -8.19 -4.48 -10.48
C ASP A 168 -7.10 -5.53 -10.77
N ALA A 169 -6.13 -5.22 -11.65
CA ALA A 169 -4.99 -6.08 -11.91
C ALA A 169 -3.94 -6.01 -10.78
N ALA A 170 -3.30 -7.13 -10.47
CA ALA A 170 -2.05 -7.14 -9.71
C ALA A 170 -1.05 -8.10 -10.35
N PHE A 171 0.23 -7.80 -10.23
CA PHE A 171 1.27 -8.68 -10.74
C PHE A 171 1.98 -9.40 -9.61
N VAL A 172 2.56 -10.53 -9.97
CA VAL A 172 3.47 -11.28 -9.11
C VAL A 172 4.69 -11.68 -9.93
N TYR A 173 5.84 -11.78 -9.27
CA TYR A 173 7.04 -12.34 -9.84
C TYR A 173 7.66 -13.30 -8.83
N ARG A 174 7.57 -14.60 -9.12
CA ARG A 174 8.07 -15.63 -8.21
C ARG A 174 9.56 -15.86 -8.43
N LEU A 175 10.36 -15.69 -7.39
CA LEU A 175 11.81 -15.99 -7.42
C LEU A 175 12.09 -17.50 -7.50
N ARG A 176 11.14 -18.33 -7.07
CA ARG A 176 11.21 -19.79 -7.15
C ARG A 176 9.94 -20.29 -7.82
N PRO A 177 10.03 -21.14 -8.86
CA PRO A 177 8.86 -21.65 -9.56
C PRO A 177 7.98 -22.53 -8.67
N GLU A 178 8.59 -23.24 -7.71
CA GLU A 178 7.89 -24.12 -6.78
C GLU A 178 7.39 -23.38 -5.53
N GLY A 179 6.11 -23.54 -5.22
CA GLY A 179 5.47 -22.99 -4.03
C GLY A 179 4.34 -22.03 -4.36
N GLU A 180 3.39 -21.92 -3.44
CA GLU A 180 2.30 -20.95 -3.53
C GLU A 180 2.84 -19.58 -3.11
N ASP A 181 2.64 -18.58 -3.95
CA ASP A 181 2.90 -17.20 -3.56
C ASP A 181 1.73 -16.70 -2.71
N LYS A 182 2.02 -16.23 -1.49
CA LYS A 182 0.99 -15.70 -0.58
C LYS A 182 0.28 -14.48 -1.19
N VAL A 183 0.95 -13.74 -2.06
CA VAL A 183 0.39 -12.59 -2.75
C VAL A 183 -0.74 -13.02 -3.68
N GLU A 184 -0.63 -14.16 -4.37
CA GLU A 184 -1.69 -14.67 -5.26
C GLU A 184 -3.01 -14.99 -4.53
N ARG A 185 -2.99 -15.14 -3.20
CA ARG A 185 -4.17 -15.42 -2.38
C ARG A 185 -4.86 -14.16 -1.84
N LEU A 186 -4.24 -13.00 -1.98
CA LEU A 186 -4.80 -11.75 -1.46
C LEU A 186 -5.96 -11.30 -2.35
N ARG A 187 -7.11 -11.05 -1.74
CA ARG A 187 -8.33 -10.60 -2.43
C ARG A 187 -8.33 -9.12 -2.76
N ALA A 188 -7.53 -8.35 -2.03
CA ALA A 188 -7.35 -6.93 -2.27
C ALA A 188 -5.88 -6.57 -2.11
N MET A 189 -5.42 -5.55 -2.83
CA MET A 189 -4.04 -5.05 -2.80
C MET A 189 -4.02 -3.54 -2.96
N HIS A 190 -2.87 -2.94 -2.64
CA HIS A 190 -2.62 -1.51 -2.76
C HIS A 190 -1.26 -1.26 -3.42
N GLY A 191 -0.85 0.01 -3.49
CA GLY A 191 0.44 0.43 -4.03
C GLY A 191 0.39 0.92 -5.48
N GLY A 192 -0.77 0.84 -6.13
CA GLY A 192 -1.03 1.42 -7.45
C GLY A 192 -1.41 2.90 -7.40
N LEU A 193 -1.78 3.45 -8.57
CA LEU A 193 -2.05 4.88 -8.77
C LEU A 193 -3.54 5.20 -8.85
N THR A 194 -4.44 4.27 -8.52
CA THR A 194 -5.88 4.54 -8.61
C THR A 194 -6.34 5.47 -7.50
N ASP A 195 -7.39 6.25 -7.74
CA ASP A 195 -7.97 7.15 -6.74
C ASP A 195 -8.37 6.40 -5.45
N ARG A 196 -8.80 5.14 -5.57
CA ARG A 196 -9.17 4.30 -4.42
C ARG A 196 -7.98 3.91 -3.55
N GLU A 197 -6.77 3.91 -4.10
CA GLU A 197 -5.52 3.63 -3.39
C GLU A 197 -4.88 4.91 -2.85
N MET A 198 -4.97 6.01 -3.61
CA MET A 198 -4.24 7.24 -3.31
C MET A 198 -5.03 8.23 -2.44
N LEU A 199 -6.37 8.24 -2.53
CA LEU A 199 -7.21 9.15 -1.74
C LEU A 199 -7.52 8.53 -0.38
N VAL A 200 -6.91 9.10 0.65
CA VAL A 200 -7.00 8.64 2.04
C VAL A 200 -7.76 9.64 2.92
N PRO A 201 -8.44 9.17 3.98
CA PRO A 201 -9.10 10.06 4.91
C PRO A 201 -8.06 10.92 5.65
N MET A 202 -8.43 12.15 5.96
CA MET A 202 -7.76 12.99 6.95
C MET A 202 -8.83 13.65 7.81
N VAL A 203 -8.92 13.23 9.08
CA VAL A 203 -9.93 13.71 10.03
C VAL A 203 -9.21 14.35 11.21
N VAL A 204 -9.64 15.55 11.59
CA VAL A 204 -9.10 16.30 12.74
C VAL A 204 -10.21 16.53 13.76
N LEU A 205 -9.99 16.08 15.00
CA LEU A 205 -10.94 16.14 16.12
C LEU A 205 -10.37 16.89 17.33
#